data_AF-A0A352Z3X2-F1
#
_entry.id   AF-A0A352Z3X2-F1
#
_cell.length_a   1.000
_cell.length_b   1.000
_cell.length_c   1.000
_cell.angle_alpha   90.00
_cell.angle_beta   90.00
_cell.angle_gamma   90.00
#
_symmetry.space_group_name_H-M   'P 1'
#
loop_
_entity.id
_entity.type
_entity.pdbx_description
1 polymer ?
#
loop_
_entity_poly.entity_id
_entity_poly.type
_entity_poly.pdbx_seq_one_letter_code
_entity_poly.pdbx_strand_id
1 'polypeptide(L)' 'HQDGLVHISNLAGRFVRDPSEIVKLNQHVMVKVIAVDTDRNRIQLSMKDVDQKKP' A
#
# COMPACT_ATOMS: atom_id res chain seq x y z
N HIS A 1 5.74 -10.88 -13.63
CA HIS A 1 5.27 -10.56 -12.26
C HIS A 1 4.97 -9.08 -12.26
N GLN A 2 3.73 -8.66 -11.98
CA GLN A 2 3.38 -7.24 -11.95
C GLN A 2 3.42 -6.80 -10.50
N ASP A 3 4.56 -6.22 -10.11
CA ASP A 3 4.79 -5.79 -8.74
C ASP A 3 4.08 -4.47 -8.46
N GLY A 4 3.25 -4.47 -7.42
CA GLY A 4 2.65 -3.26 -6.87
C GLY A 4 3.55 -2.69 -5.77
N LEU A 5 3.87 -1.39 -5.85
CA LEU A 5 4.72 -0.74 -4.86
C LEU A 5 3.89 0.21 -3.99
N VAL A 6 3.99 0.03 -2.67
CA VAL A 6 3.47 0.98 -1.68
C VAL A 6 4.65 1.76 -1.11
N HIS A 7 4.57 3.08 -1.20
CA HIS A 7 5.57 3.94 -0.55
C HIS A 7 5.39 3.91 0.98
N ILE A 8 6.48 3.95 1.76
CA ILE A 8 6.42 3.92 3.24
C ILE A 8 5.52 5.02 3.81
N SER A 9 5.57 6.19 3.19
CA SER A 9 4.72 7.31 3.58
C SER A 9 3.26 7.04 3.36
N ASN A 10 2.86 6.04 2.57
CA ASN A 10 1.50 5.62 2.25
C ASN A 10 1.07 4.34 3.01
N LEU A 11 1.88 3.85 3.95
CA LEU A 11 1.52 2.71 4.79
C LEU A 11 0.50 3.07 5.89
N ALA A 12 0.59 4.27 6.47
CA ALA A 12 -0.29 4.70 7.55
C ALA A 12 -0.50 6.22 7.59
N GLY A 13 -1.58 6.68 8.23
CA GLY A 13 -1.84 8.11 8.51
C GLY A 13 -0.88 8.77 9.50
N ARG A 14 0.14 8.04 9.98
CA ARG A 14 1.16 8.49 10.94
C ARG A 14 2.56 8.28 10.38
N PHE A 15 3.56 8.89 11.01
CA PHE A 15 4.96 8.58 10.71
C PHE A 15 5.27 7.12 11.07
N VAL A 16 5.86 6.39 10.13
CA VAL A 16 6.27 4.99 10.28
C VAL A 16 7.77 4.92 10.07
N ARG A 17 8.49 4.52 11.11
CA ARG A 17 9.95 4.32 11.06
C ARG A 17 10.31 2.94 10.51
N ASP A 18 9.54 1.93 10.89
CA ASP A 18 9.74 0.54 10.48
C ASP A 18 8.45 -0.01 9.85
N PRO A 19 8.46 -0.41 8.57
CA PRO A 19 7.28 -0.97 7.91
C PRO A 19 6.80 -2.28 8.54
N SER A 20 7.68 -3.02 9.24
CA SER A 20 7.31 -4.28 9.90
C SER A 20 6.32 -4.10 11.06
N GLU A 21 6.20 -2.87 11.59
CA GLU A 21 5.16 -2.52 12.57
C GLU A 21 3.75 -2.53 11.97
N ILE A 22 3.63 -2.38 10.64
CA ILE A 22 2.34 -2.22 9.94
C ILE A 22 2.01 -3.46 9.11
N VAL A 23 3.02 -4.11 8.53
CA VAL A 23 2.85 -5.28 7.65
C VAL A 23 3.81 -6.41 8.01
N LYS A 24 3.35 -7.64 7.84
CA LYS A 24 4.15 -8.86 8.00
C LYS A 24 4.31 -9.58 6.66
N LEU A 25 5.37 -10.37 6.54
CA LEU A 25 5.54 -11.25 5.39
C LEU A 25 4.32 -12.19 5.27
N ASN A 26 3.81 -12.35 4.05
CA ASN A 26 2.59 -13.12 3.74
C ASN A 26 1.28 -12.59 4.36
N GLN A 27 1.28 -11.37 4.91
CA GLN A 27 0.04 -10.75 5.36
C GLN A 27 -0.77 -10.25 4.16
N HIS A 28 -2.00 -10.72 4.04
CA HIS A 28 -2.96 -10.14 3.10
C HIS A 28 -3.41 -8.78 3.63
N VAL A 29 -3.24 -7.74 2.81
CA VAL A 29 -3.63 -6.37 3.14
C VAL A 29 -4.52 -5.81 2.04
N MET A 30 -5.48 -4.98 2.43
CA MET A 30 -6.26 -4.22 1.47
C MET A 30 -5.49 -2.95 1.12
N VAL A 31 -5.45 -2.64 -0.17
CA VAL A 31 -4.77 -1.48 -0.73
C VAL A 31 -5.69 -0.76 -1.71
N LYS A 32 -5.51 0.54 -1.85
CA LYS A 32 -6.16 1.35 -2.87
C LYS A 32 -5.16 1.66 -3.98
N VAL A 33 -5.59 1.50 -5.24
CA VAL A 33 -4.81 1.95 -6.40
C VAL A 33 -4.90 3.48 -6.50
N ILE A 34 -3.76 4.16 -6.50
CA ILE A 34 -3.70 5.62 -6.57
C ILE A 34 -3.20 6.13 -7.92
N ALA A 35 -2.37 5.37 -8.61
CA ALA A 35 -1.92 5.68 -9.96
C ALA A 35 -1.51 4.40 -10.69
N VAL A 36 -1.69 4.40 -12.01
CA VAL A 36 -1.24 3.34 -12.91
C VAL A 36 -0.36 3.99 -13.97
N ASP A 37 0.88 3.56 -14.03
CA ASP A 37 1.86 3.94 -15.05
C ASP A 37 2.04 2.74 -15.98
N THR A 38 1.31 2.78 -17.10
CA THR A 38 1.29 1.69 -18.09
C THR A 38 2.58 1.64 -18.89
N ASP A 39 3.24 2.78 -19.11
CA ASP A 39 4.50 2.84 -19.85
C ASP A 39 5.63 2.13 -19.09
N ARG A 40 5.62 2.23 -17.76
CA ARG A 40 6.60 1.58 -16.89
C ARG A 40 6.09 0.27 -16.26
N ASN A 41 4.88 -0.17 -16.59
CA ASN A 41 4.21 -1.32 -15.96
C ASN A 41 4.18 -1.26 -14.42
N ARG A 42 3.98 -0.07 -13.85
CA ARG A 42 4.00 0.16 -12.40
C ARG A 42 2.63 0.58 -11.88
N ILE A 43 2.21 -0.04 -10.79
CA ILE A 43 1.02 0.37 -10.05
C ILE A 43 1.47 0.98 -8.74
N GLN A 44 1.06 2.22 -8.50
CA GLN A 44 1.23 2.86 -7.20
C GLN A 44 0.03 2.53 -6.31
N LEU A 45 0.35 2.06 -5.12
CA LEU A 45 -0.62 1.60 -4.14
C LEU A 45 -0.53 2.42 -2.85
N SER A 46 -1.66 2.57 -2.17
CA SER A 46 -1.75 3.19 -0.84
C SER A 46 -2.47 2.27 0.13
N MET A 47 -1.95 2.14 1.35
CA MET A 47 -2.65 1.52 2.48
C MET A 47 -3.34 2.56 3.37
N LYS A 48 -3.04 3.85 3.19
CA LYS A 48 -3.85 4.92 3.80
C LYS A 48 -5.22 4.97 3.16
N ASP A 49 -6.20 5.35 3.97
CA ASP A 49 -7.58 5.61 3.55
C ASP A 49 -8.28 4.40 2.92
N VAL A 50 -7.71 3.20 3.15
CA VAL A 50 -8.41 1.94 2.97
C VAL A 50 -9.27 1.77 4.21
N ASP A 51 -10.42 2.43 4.20
CA ASP A 51 -11.38 2.42 5.28
C ASP A 51 -11.78 0.96 5.56
N GLN A 52 -11.21 0.34 6.60
CA GLN A 52 -11.62 -0.99 7.07
C GLN A 52 -12.98 -0.96 7.79
N LYS A 53 -13.79 0.08 7.52
CA LYS A 53 -15.20 0.14 7.88
C LYS A 53 -16.03 0.34 6.63
N LYS A 54 -16.51 -0.77 6.08
CA LYS A 54 -17.95 -1.02 5.96
C LYS A 54 -18.18 -2.51 5.70
N PRO A 55 -19.09 -3.16 6.48
CA PRO A 55 -19.46 -4.56 6.29
C PRO A 55 -20.12 -4.80 4.92
#